data_AF-A0A9D6YSC2-F1
#
_entry.id   AF-A0A9D6YSC2-F1
#
_cell.length_a   1.000
_cell.length_b   1.000
_cell.length_c   1.000
_cell.angle_alpha   90.00
_cell.angle_beta   90.00
_cell.angle_gamma   90.00
#
_symmetry.space_group_name_H-M   'P 1'
#
loop_
_entity.id
_entity.type
_entity.pdbx_description
1 polymer ?
#
loop_
_entity_poly.entity_id
_entity_poly.type
_entity_poly.pdbx_seq_one_letter_code
_entity_poly.pdbx_strand_id
1 'polypeptide(L)'
;MMRGMQTNDPTQVNSFRLDDARWAAVVARDARRDGDFYYCVETTGVYCRPSCPSRPAKRAHVRFCATAAEAEAAGFRPCRRCRPEAPSQQERDAQKIARACRMIEAAEAPPTLAQLARAAGLSPFHFHRLFSRISGVTPKAYAQAHRRARLRKELKKSRTVTDGIYDSGYNSSARFYTTAKDTLGMTPNAYRAGGPRETIRFAIGQSSLGAVLVAASAKGVCAISLGDDPEELLRDLQDRFPRASLIGGDESFERYVAAAVGMVERPQSSFELPLDMRGTAFQQRVWAALREIPAGETASYAEIARRIGAPKATLAVAGACAANPVSLAVPCHRVVRSDGALSGYYWGIERKRELLERERKP
;
A
#
# COMPACT_ATOMS: atom_id res chain seq x y z
N MET A 1 31.59 56.89 -21.10
CA MET A 1 31.14 55.84 -22.04
C MET A 1 30.98 54.54 -21.26
N MET A 2 29.72 54.15 -21.01
CA MET A 2 29.35 53.06 -20.10
C MET A 2 29.67 51.68 -20.69
N ARG A 3 30.15 50.78 -19.83
CA ARG A 3 30.25 49.34 -20.09
C ARG A 3 28.84 48.75 -20.19
N GLY A 4 28.54 48.06 -21.28
CA GLY A 4 27.29 47.33 -21.46
C GLY A 4 27.18 46.17 -20.48
N MET A 5 26.17 46.25 -19.62
CA MET A 5 25.78 45.20 -18.68
C MET A 5 25.11 44.07 -19.49
N GLN A 6 25.74 42.90 -19.57
CA GLN A 6 25.11 41.70 -20.12
C GLN A 6 23.97 41.27 -19.18
N THR A 7 22.73 41.36 -19.66
CA THR A 7 21.55 40.85 -18.95
C THR A 7 21.53 39.33 -19.09
N ASN A 8 21.79 38.62 -17.99
CA ASN A 8 21.64 37.16 -17.92
C ASN A 8 20.17 36.76 -18.01
N ASP A 9 19.81 36.03 -19.06
CA ASP A 9 18.48 35.47 -19.28
C ASP A 9 18.20 34.33 -18.27
N PRO A 10 17.18 34.44 -17.39
CA PRO A 10 16.86 33.44 -16.38
C PRO A 10 16.53 32.05 -16.98
N THR A 11 16.07 32.01 -18.23
CA THR A 11 15.77 30.77 -18.97
C THR A 11 17.04 29.98 -19.32
N GLN A 12 18.12 30.68 -19.69
CA GLN A 12 19.43 30.07 -19.93
C GLN A 12 20.04 29.52 -18.64
N VAL A 13 19.94 30.26 -17.53
CA VAL A 13 20.44 29.83 -16.21
C VAL A 13 19.74 28.55 -15.74
N ASN A 14 18.43 28.43 -15.97
CA ASN A 14 17.66 27.24 -15.59
C ASN A 14 17.98 26.03 -16.47
N SER A 15 18.18 26.24 -17.77
CA SER A 15 18.59 25.17 -18.70
C SER A 15 19.99 24.63 -18.40
N PHE A 16 20.94 25.51 -18.05
CA PHE A 16 22.30 25.12 -17.64
C PHE A 16 22.28 24.26 -16.37
N ARG A 17 21.50 24.67 -15.35
CA ARG A 17 21.35 23.89 -14.11
C ARG A 17 20.72 22.53 -14.34
N LEU A 18 19.74 22.45 -15.24
CA LEU A 18 19.09 21.18 -15.59
C LEU A 18 20.05 20.23 -16.31
N ASP A 19 20.85 20.77 -17.22
CA ASP A 19 21.86 20.02 -17.96
C ASP A 19 23.00 19.53 -17.06
N ASP A 20 23.42 20.32 -16.08
CA ASP A 20 24.40 19.89 -15.08
C ASP A 20 23.86 18.77 -14.19
N ALA A 21 22.59 18.85 -13.77
CA ALA A 21 21.93 17.78 -13.02
C ALA A 21 21.79 16.49 -13.84
N ARG A 22 21.41 16.62 -15.12
CA ARG A 22 21.37 15.49 -16.07
C ARG A 22 22.75 14.88 -16.28
N TRP A 23 23.78 15.71 -16.41
CA TRP A 23 25.16 15.25 -16.54
C TRP A 23 25.64 14.50 -15.30
N ALA A 24 25.36 15.03 -14.10
CA ALA A 24 25.67 14.36 -12.84
C ALA A 24 25.04 12.96 -12.76
N ALA A 25 23.79 12.81 -13.21
CA ALA A 25 23.11 11.52 -13.27
C ALA A 25 23.77 10.54 -14.27
N VAL A 26 24.27 11.02 -15.41
CA VAL A 26 25.03 10.19 -16.37
C VAL A 26 26.36 9.74 -15.79
N VAL A 27 27.11 10.64 -15.14
CA VAL A 27 28.39 10.32 -14.50
C VAL A 27 28.20 9.32 -13.36
N ALA A 28 27.14 9.48 -12.56
CA ALA A 28 26.79 8.58 -11.47
C ALA A 28 26.15 7.25 -11.94
N ARG A 29 25.82 7.13 -13.23
CA ARG A 29 25.05 6.00 -13.80
C ARG A 29 23.74 5.75 -13.05
N ASP A 30 23.00 6.81 -12.78
CA ASP A 30 21.82 6.75 -11.93
C ASP A 30 20.61 6.10 -12.63
N ALA A 31 20.39 4.82 -12.36
CA ALA A 31 19.26 4.06 -12.90
C ALA A 31 17.88 4.54 -12.44
N ARG A 32 17.79 5.43 -11.43
CA ARG A 32 16.52 6.07 -11.03
C ARG A 32 16.08 7.14 -12.02
N ARG A 33 17.00 7.65 -12.84
CA ARG A 33 16.77 8.69 -13.84
C ARG A 33 16.54 8.10 -15.24
N ASP A 34 16.58 6.78 -15.38
CA ASP A 34 16.24 6.10 -16.62
C ASP A 34 14.77 6.36 -16.98
N GLY A 35 14.52 6.93 -18.15
CA GLY A 35 13.18 7.32 -18.61
C GLY A 35 12.86 8.79 -18.41
N ASP A 36 13.57 9.51 -17.53
CA ASP A 36 13.40 10.96 -17.35
C ASP A 36 14.02 11.76 -18.51
N PHE A 37 15.12 11.25 -19.07
CA PHE A 37 15.81 11.82 -20.22
C PHE A 37 16.78 10.79 -20.84
N TYR A 38 17.31 11.13 -22.01
CA TYR A 38 18.32 10.37 -22.74
C TYR A 38 19.50 11.28 -23.06
N TYR A 39 20.71 10.72 -23.08
CA TYR A 39 21.90 11.46 -23.50
C TYR A 39 22.41 10.95 -24.85
N CYS A 40 22.70 11.87 -25.75
CA CYS A 40 23.07 11.65 -27.14
C CYS A 40 24.53 12.05 -27.33
N VAL A 41 25.35 11.14 -27.84
CA VAL A 41 26.77 11.34 -28.04
C VAL A 41 27.03 11.67 -29.51
N GLU A 42 27.30 12.94 -29.78
CA GLU A 42 27.44 13.50 -31.13
C GLU A 42 28.52 12.80 -31.95
N THR A 43 29.68 12.54 -31.34
CA THR A 43 30.80 11.89 -32.02
C THR A 43 30.54 10.45 -32.45
N THR A 44 29.56 9.77 -31.86
CA THR A 44 29.24 8.36 -32.20
C THR A 44 27.86 8.17 -32.83
N GLY A 45 27.04 9.22 -32.84
CA GLY A 45 25.65 9.15 -33.27
C GLY A 45 24.79 8.20 -32.43
N VAL A 46 25.14 7.95 -31.16
CA VAL A 46 24.44 7.01 -30.27
C VAL A 46 23.75 7.72 -29.12
N TYR A 47 22.50 7.38 -28.83
CA TYR A 47 21.81 7.80 -27.61
C TYR A 47 21.70 6.68 -26.58
N CYS A 48 21.73 7.06 -25.30
CA CYS A 48 21.82 6.17 -24.15
C CYS A 48 20.90 6.62 -23.01
N ARG A 49 20.62 5.69 -22.09
CA ARG A 49 20.03 5.97 -20.77
C ARG A 49 21.09 6.45 -19.78
N PRO A 50 20.74 7.25 -18.76
CA PRO A 50 21.66 7.67 -17.71
C PRO A 50 22.43 6.52 -17.06
N SER A 51 21.81 5.36 -16.85
CA SER A 51 22.46 4.16 -16.27
C SER A 51 23.43 3.41 -17.18
N CYS A 52 23.65 3.86 -18.42
CA CYS A 52 24.36 3.07 -19.43
C CYS A 52 25.79 2.69 -18.96
N PRO A 53 26.16 1.40 -19.02
CA PRO A 53 27.47 0.93 -18.58
C PRO A 53 28.61 1.29 -19.56
N SER A 54 28.29 1.93 -20.68
CA SER A 54 29.29 2.38 -21.64
C SER A 54 30.25 3.37 -21.01
N ARG A 55 31.46 3.47 -21.59
CA ARG A 55 32.42 4.49 -21.18
C ARG A 55 31.78 5.86 -21.43
N PRO A 56 31.74 6.77 -20.43
CA PRO A 56 31.16 8.09 -20.61
C PRO A 56 31.90 8.85 -21.73
N ALA A 57 31.14 9.47 -22.64
CA ALA A 57 31.71 10.42 -23.59
C ALA A 57 32.17 11.69 -22.86
N LYS A 58 32.96 12.54 -23.51
CA LYS A 58 33.29 13.86 -22.93
C LYS A 58 32.02 14.71 -22.89
N ARG A 59 31.80 15.46 -21.80
CA ARG A 59 30.63 16.36 -21.62
C ARG A 59 30.38 17.27 -22.82
N ALA A 60 31.45 17.74 -23.46
CA ALA A 60 31.41 18.62 -24.63
C ALA A 60 30.79 18.00 -25.89
N HIS A 61 30.62 16.67 -25.94
CA HIS A 61 30.03 15.95 -27.08
C HIS A 61 28.67 15.31 -26.73
N VAL A 62 28.04 15.78 -25.64
CA VAL A 62 26.82 15.19 -25.11
C VAL A 62 25.69 16.22 -25.12
N ARG A 63 24.59 15.86 -25.78
CA ARG A 63 23.31 16.56 -25.76
C ARG A 63 22.28 15.73 -25.02
N PHE A 64 21.34 16.37 -24.31
CA PHE A 64 20.21 15.66 -23.69
C PHE A 64 18.95 15.78 -24.55
N CYS A 65 18.17 14.70 -24.62
CA CYS A 65 16.84 14.67 -25.21
C CYS A 65 15.85 14.20 -24.13
N ALA A 66 14.63 14.71 -24.15
CA ALA A 66 13.59 14.30 -23.21
C ALA A 66 13.08 12.88 -23.51
N THR A 67 12.97 12.52 -24.79
CA THR A 67 12.44 11.21 -25.21
C THR A 67 13.36 10.47 -26.20
N ALA A 68 13.20 9.16 -26.28
CA ALA A 68 13.88 8.35 -27.30
C ALA A 68 13.48 8.76 -28.72
N ALA A 69 12.19 9.09 -28.93
CA ALA A 69 11.68 9.56 -30.22
C ALA A 69 12.36 10.87 -30.66
N GLU A 70 12.58 11.80 -29.73
CA GLU A 70 13.32 13.05 -30.01
C GLU A 70 14.78 12.77 -30.40
N ALA A 71 15.44 11.83 -29.74
CA ALA A 71 16.81 11.43 -30.08
C ALA A 71 16.90 10.79 -31.47
N GLU A 72 15.94 9.94 -31.82
CA GLU A 72 15.87 9.28 -33.13
C GLU A 72 15.55 10.26 -34.26
N ALA A 73 14.62 11.19 -34.03
CA ALA A 73 14.32 12.28 -34.98
C ALA A 73 15.54 13.18 -35.22
N ALA A 74 16.42 13.32 -34.22
CA ALA A 74 17.69 14.04 -34.34
C ALA A 74 18.84 13.20 -34.96
N GLY A 75 18.54 11.98 -35.46
CA GLY A 75 19.49 11.13 -36.18
C GLY A 75 20.36 10.23 -35.30
N PHE A 76 20.10 10.14 -33.99
CA PHE A 76 20.84 9.25 -33.11
C PHE A 76 20.26 7.83 -33.15
N ARG A 77 21.13 6.82 -33.21
CA ARG A 77 20.72 5.41 -33.11
C ARG A 77 20.74 4.92 -31.66
N PRO A 78 19.88 3.95 -31.29
CA PRO A 78 19.87 3.40 -29.95
C PRO A 78 21.18 2.68 -29.60
N CYS A 79 21.62 2.87 -28.36
CA CYS A 79 22.78 2.15 -27.83
C CYS A 79 22.50 0.67 -27.67
N ARG A 80 23.27 -0.19 -28.35
CA ARG A 80 23.14 -1.65 -28.23
C ARG A 80 23.45 -2.21 -26.84
N ARG A 81 24.16 -1.45 -25.98
CA ARG A 81 24.53 -1.87 -24.61
C ARG A 81 23.42 -1.62 -23.60
N CYS A 82 22.87 -0.40 -23.54
CA CYS A 82 21.76 -0.09 -22.62
C CYS A 82 20.37 -0.32 -23.22
N ARG A 83 20.28 -0.52 -24.55
CA ARG A 83 19.05 -0.73 -25.31
C ARG A 83 17.95 0.24 -24.88
N PRO A 84 18.16 1.56 -25.10
CA PRO A 84 17.27 2.58 -24.58
C PRO A 84 15.81 2.44 -25.04
N GLU A 85 15.57 1.75 -26.15
CA GLU A 85 14.29 1.37 -26.75
C GLU A 85 13.53 0.26 -25.99
N ALA A 86 14.22 -0.57 -25.21
CA ALA A 86 13.59 -1.67 -24.46
C ALA A 86 13.14 -1.20 -23.07
N PRO A 87 12.04 -1.72 -22.48
CA PRO A 87 11.59 -1.29 -21.16
C PRO A 87 12.71 -1.40 -20.11
N SER A 88 12.84 -0.44 -19.20
CA SER A 88 13.84 -0.43 -18.13
C SER A 88 13.80 -1.69 -17.29
N GLN A 89 14.88 -1.94 -16.54
CA GLN A 89 14.87 -3.03 -15.59
C GLN A 89 13.73 -2.85 -14.56
N GLN A 90 13.42 -1.61 -14.15
CA GLN A 90 12.32 -1.32 -13.25
C GLN A 90 10.96 -1.63 -13.86
N GLU A 91 10.74 -1.29 -15.14
CA GLU A 91 9.49 -1.57 -15.86
C GLU A 91 9.31 -3.07 -16.07
N ARG A 92 10.37 -3.79 -16.45
CA ARG A 92 10.36 -5.25 -16.57
C ARG A 92 10.05 -5.91 -15.23
N ASP A 93 10.64 -5.40 -14.14
CA ASP A 93 10.37 -5.88 -12.81
C ASP A 93 8.91 -5.64 -12.39
N ALA A 94 8.36 -4.45 -12.66
CA ALA A 94 6.96 -4.12 -12.38
C ALA A 94 6.00 -5.03 -13.16
N GLN A 95 6.27 -5.28 -14.45
CA GLN A 95 5.49 -6.20 -15.27
C GLN A 95 5.51 -7.64 -14.73
N LYS A 96 6.66 -8.12 -14.26
CA LYS A 96 6.78 -9.44 -13.60
C LYS A 96 5.92 -9.52 -12.33
N ILE A 97 5.94 -8.49 -11.50
CA ILE A 97 5.13 -8.45 -10.28
C ILE A 97 3.63 -8.35 -10.59
N ALA A 98 3.23 -7.50 -11.55
CA ALA A 98 1.84 -7.40 -11.98
C ALA A 98 1.29 -8.72 -12.53
N ARG A 99 2.10 -9.47 -13.29
CA ARG A 99 1.73 -10.81 -13.74
C ARG A 99 1.55 -11.78 -12.58
N ALA A 100 2.44 -11.73 -11.58
CA ALA A 100 2.33 -12.57 -10.39
C ALA A 100 1.08 -12.24 -9.55
N CYS A 101 0.71 -10.96 -9.42
CA CYS A 101 -0.55 -10.55 -8.77
C CYS A 101 -1.76 -11.17 -9.49
N ARG A 102 -1.84 -11.05 -10.82
CA ARG A 102 -2.93 -11.67 -11.60
C ARG A 102 -3.00 -13.19 -11.43
N MET A 103 -1.86 -13.86 -11.32
CA MET A 103 -1.84 -15.30 -11.04
C MET A 103 -2.40 -15.65 -9.67
N ILE A 104 -2.14 -14.82 -8.65
CA ILE A 104 -2.70 -15.00 -7.31
C ILE A 104 -4.21 -14.74 -7.32
N GLU A 105 -4.65 -13.73 -8.07
CA GLU A 105 -6.06 -13.34 -8.16
C GLU A 105 -6.91 -14.39 -8.89
N ALA A 106 -6.38 -14.97 -9.97
CA ALA A 106 -7.10 -15.95 -10.80
C ALA A 106 -7.11 -17.37 -10.22
N ALA A 107 -6.20 -17.71 -9.29
CA ALA A 107 -6.05 -19.09 -8.82
C ALA A 107 -7.09 -19.50 -7.76
N GLU A 108 -7.64 -20.71 -7.88
CA GLU A 108 -8.50 -21.33 -6.87
C GLU A 108 -7.73 -21.69 -5.59
N ALA A 109 -6.52 -22.24 -5.75
CA ALA A 109 -5.57 -22.46 -4.67
C ALA A 109 -4.37 -21.51 -4.81
N PRO A 110 -3.89 -20.88 -3.72
CA PRO A 110 -2.84 -19.89 -3.75
C PRO A 110 -1.57 -20.52 -4.31
N PRO A 111 -0.99 -19.96 -5.38
CA PRO A 111 0.24 -20.47 -5.94
C PRO A 111 1.36 -20.42 -4.90
N THR A 112 2.21 -21.43 -4.89
CA THR A 112 3.40 -21.45 -4.05
C THR A 112 4.38 -20.35 -4.50
N LEU A 113 5.24 -19.91 -3.57
CA LEU A 113 6.30 -18.95 -3.88
C LEU A 113 7.18 -19.42 -5.05
N ALA A 114 7.45 -20.73 -5.13
CA ALA A 114 8.23 -21.32 -6.21
C ALA A 114 7.53 -21.21 -7.58
N GLN A 115 6.21 -21.40 -7.64
CA GLN A 115 5.42 -21.26 -8.88
C GLN A 115 5.39 -19.81 -9.35
N LEU A 116 5.18 -18.85 -8.43
CA LEU A 116 5.19 -17.42 -8.75
C LEU A 116 6.56 -16.96 -9.26
N ALA A 117 7.63 -17.40 -8.58
CA ALA A 117 9.00 -17.07 -8.98
C ALA A 117 9.34 -17.65 -10.36
N ARG A 118 8.95 -18.90 -10.63
CA ARG A 118 9.14 -19.54 -11.94
C ARG A 118 8.41 -18.80 -13.05
N ALA A 119 7.18 -18.37 -12.82
CA ALA A 119 6.41 -17.60 -13.80
C ALA A 119 7.00 -16.20 -14.08
N ALA A 120 7.72 -15.63 -13.13
CA ALA A 120 8.48 -14.38 -13.28
C ALA A 120 9.90 -14.57 -13.86
N GLY A 121 10.34 -15.82 -14.08
CA GLY A 121 11.70 -16.14 -14.52
C GLY A 121 12.77 -15.79 -13.47
N LEU A 122 12.45 -15.92 -12.17
CA LEU A 122 13.31 -15.54 -11.04
C LEU A 122 13.48 -16.70 -10.05
N SER A 123 14.54 -16.65 -9.25
CA SER A 123 14.67 -17.53 -8.08
C SER A 123 13.65 -17.13 -6.99
N PRO A 124 13.20 -18.07 -6.13
CA PRO A 124 12.22 -17.77 -5.08
C PRO A 124 12.63 -16.62 -4.16
N PHE A 125 13.91 -16.56 -3.79
CA PHE A 125 14.46 -15.51 -2.93
C PHE A 125 14.46 -14.15 -3.63
N HIS A 126 14.89 -14.08 -4.89
CA HIS A 126 14.92 -12.83 -5.66
C HIS A 126 13.49 -12.34 -5.94
N PHE A 127 12.59 -13.24 -6.32
CA PHE A 127 11.18 -12.91 -6.50
C PHE A 127 10.55 -12.36 -5.22
N HIS A 128 10.78 -12.98 -4.06
CA HIS A 128 10.24 -12.51 -2.80
C HIS A 128 10.68 -11.07 -2.47
N ARG A 129 11.98 -10.78 -2.60
CA ARG A 129 12.52 -9.42 -2.38
C ARG A 129 11.95 -8.43 -3.38
N LEU A 130 11.88 -8.82 -4.66
CA LEU A 130 11.38 -7.96 -5.73
C LEU A 130 9.90 -7.63 -5.54
N PHE A 131 9.08 -8.65 -5.29
CA PHE A 131 7.65 -8.53 -5.03
C PHE A 131 7.40 -7.64 -3.81
N SER A 132 8.12 -7.87 -2.71
CA SER A 132 7.95 -7.07 -1.50
C SER A 132 8.38 -5.62 -1.67
N ARG A 133 9.43 -5.37 -2.47
CA ARG A 133 9.91 -4.02 -2.78
C ARG A 133 8.90 -3.24 -3.63
N ILE A 134 8.25 -3.90 -4.59
CA ILE A 134 7.33 -3.25 -5.55
C ILE A 134 5.90 -3.15 -5.02
N SER A 135 5.37 -4.22 -4.43
CA SER A 135 3.98 -4.26 -3.92
C SER A 135 3.83 -3.78 -2.48
N GLY A 136 4.94 -3.61 -1.75
CA GLY A 136 4.93 -3.21 -0.35
C GLY A 136 4.42 -4.28 0.64
N VAL A 137 4.09 -5.49 0.16
CA VAL A 137 3.68 -6.64 0.97
C VAL A 137 4.37 -7.92 0.49
N THR A 138 4.46 -8.95 1.32
CA THR A 138 5.02 -10.24 0.88
C THR A 138 4.03 -10.97 -0.05
N PRO A 139 4.51 -11.84 -0.97
CA PRO A 139 3.62 -12.64 -1.82
C PRO A 139 2.58 -13.44 -1.03
N LYS A 140 2.97 -13.97 0.14
CA LYS A 140 2.08 -14.71 1.03
C LYS A 140 1.01 -13.82 1.64
N ALA A 141 1.37 -12.62 2.10
CA ALA A 141 0.41 -11.67 2.66
C ALA A 141 -0.61 -11.20 1.61
N TYR A 142 -0.14 -10.91 0.39
CA TYR A 142 -0.99 -10.54 -0.74
C TYR A 142 -1.99 -11.66 -1.09
N ALA A 143 -1.51 -12.90 -1.22
CA ALA A 143 -2.37 -14.06 -1.49
C ALA A 143 -3.38 -14.34 -0.36
N GLN A 144 -2.98 -14.14 0.89
CA GLN A 144 -3.90 -14.25 2.02
C GLN A 144 -4.99 -13.17 1.97
N ALA A 145 -4.64 -11.91 1.73
CA ALA A 145 -5.61 -10.82 1.62
C ALA A 145 -6.64 -11.08 0.51
N HIS A 146 -6.18 -11.44 -0.69
CA HIS A 146 -7.06 -11.77 -1.80
C HIS A 146 -7.97 -12.97 -1.49
N ARG A 147 -7.42 -14.03 -0.89
CA ARG A 147 -8.19 -15.21 -0.46
C ARG A 147 -9.27 -14.87 0.57
N ARG A 148 -8.98 -13.96 1.52
CA ARG A 148 -9.97 -13.50 2.50
C ARG A 148 -11.12 -12.78 1.81
N ALA A 149 -10.82 -11.90 0.85
CA ALA A 149 -11.83 -11.22 0.05
C ALA A 149 -12.69 -12.21 -0.75
N ARG A 150 -12.07 -13.20 -1.41
CA ARG A 150 -12.78 -14.25 -2.16
C ARG A 150 -13.64 -15.13 -1.25
N LEU A 151 -13.12 -15.56 -0.10
CA LEU A 151 -13.88 -16.36 0.87
C LEU A 151 -15.13 -15.62 1.36
N ARG A 152 -15.01 -14.32 1.67
CA ARG A 152 -16.16 -13.48 2.03
C ARG A 152 -17.20 -13.43 0.90
N LYS A 153 -16.76 -13.32 -0.36
CA LYS A 153 -17.62 -13.30 -1.55
C LYS A 153 -18.34 -14.64 -1.80
N GLU A 154 -17.65 -15.77 -1.64
CA GLU A 154 -18.22 -17.10 -1.88
C GLU A 154 -19.10 -17.61 -0.73
N LEU A 155 -18.77 -17.28 0.53
CA LEU A 155 -19.62 -17.60 1.68
C LEU A 155 -21.00 -16.94 1.61
N LYS A 156 -21.14 -15.83 0.87
CA LYS A 156 -22.43 -15.18 0.59
C LYS A 156 -23.28 -15.91 -0.46
N LYS A 157 -22.65 -16.65 -1.37
CA LYS A 157 -23.32 -17.38 -2.46
C LYS A 157 -23.66 -18.84 -2.12
N SER A 158 -22.93 -19.43 -1.18
CA SER A 158 -22.99 -20.87 -0.89
C SER A 158 -24.16 -21.24 0.02
N ARG A 159 -24.95 -22.27 -0.35
CA ARG A 159 -26.09 -22.77 0.45
C ARG A 159 -25.67 -23.33 1.82
N THR A 160 -24.47 -23.91 1.96
CA THR A 160 -23.97 -24.45 3.23
C THR A 160 -22.56 -23.94 3.60
N VAL A 161 -22.14 -24.07 4.87
CA VAL A 161 -20.81 -23.66 5.36
C VAL A 161 -19.76 -24.52 4.67
N THR A 162 -20.10 -25.80 4.49
CA THR A 162 -19.28 -26.82 3.86
C THR A 162 -18.99 -26.51 2.39
N ASP A 163 -19.98 -26.05 1.61
CA ASP A 163 -19.77 -25.76 0.18
C ASP A 163 -18.84 -24.57 -0.04
N GLY A 164 -19.03 -23.47 0.71
CA GLY A 164 -18.14 -22.30 0.64
C GLY A 164 -16.71 -22.56 1.14
N ILE A 165 -16.50 -23.64 1.91
CA ILE A 165 -15.16 -24.11 2.34
C ILE A 165 -14.44 -24.81 1.18
N TYR A 166 -15.13 -25.67 0.43
CA TYR A 166 -14.54 -26.39 -0.70
C TYR A 166 -14.29 -25.45 -1.89
N ASP A 167 -15.23 -24.56 -2.21
CA ASP A 167 -15.14 -23.62 -3.35
C ASP A 167 -14.10 -22.49 -3.16
N SER A 168 -13.62 -22.29 -1.93
CA SER A 168 -12.57 -21.33 -1.59
C SER A 168 -11.15 -21.94 -1.48
N GLY A 169 -11.01 -23.23 -1.81
CA GLY A 169 -9.73 -23.93 -1.91
C GLY A 169 -9.11 -24.30 -0.56
N TYR A 170 -9.93 -24.65 0.44
CA TYR A 170 -9.48 -25.24 1.71
C TYR A 170 -9.67 -26.77 1.71
N ASN A 171 -8.59 -27.53 1.50
CA ASN A 171 -8.61 -29.01 1.49
C ASN A 171 -8.83 -29.67 2.88
N SER A 172 -9.21 -28.91 3.91
CA SER A 172 -9.45 -29.45 5.26
C SER A 172 -10.33 -28.52 6.10
N SER A 173 -11.46 -29.06 6.57
CA SER A 173 -12.43 -28.42 7.46
C SER A 173 -11.80 -27.97 8.78
N ALA A 174 -10.86 -28.74 9.35
CA ALA A 174 -10.21 -28.40 10.62
C ALA A 174 -9.33 -27.14 10.52
N ARG A 175 -8.52 -27.01 9.45
CA ARG A 175 -7.72 -25.80 9.20
C ARG A 175 -8.59 -24.59 8.85
N PHE A 176 -9.75 -24.82 8.24
CA PHE A 176 -10.71 -23.76 7.95
C PHE A 176 -11.30 -23.16 9.23
N TYR A 177 -11.78 -23.95 10.20
CA TYR A 177 -12.37 -23.38 11.41
C TYR A 177 -11.36 -22.57 12.24
N THR A 178 -10.09 -22.98 12.29
CA THR A 178 -9.03 -22.20 12.95
C THR A 178 -8.74 -20.90 12.17
N THR A 179 -8.55 -20.99 10.86
CA THR A 179 -8.20 -19.82 10.01
C THR A 179 -9.37 -18.85 9.85
N ALA A 180 -10.61 -19.35 9.77
CA ALA A 180 -11.82 -18.56 9.59
C ALA A 180 -12.17 -17.79 10.86
N LYS A 181 -11.97 -18.37 12.06
CA LYS A 181 -12.12 -17.64 13.33
C LYS A 181 -11.10 -16.50 13.43
N ASP A 182 -9.85 -16.74 13.04
CA ASP A 182 -8.78 -15.73 13.01
C ASP A 182 -8.97 -14.67 11.90
N THR A 183 -9.69 -15.02 10.83
CA THR A 183 -9.93 -14.16 9.65
C THR A 183 -11.21 -13.34 9.72
N LEU A 184 -12.28 -13.89 10.33
CA LEU A 184 -13.61 -13.29 10.40
C LEU A 184 -13.84 -12.56 11.72
N GLY A 185 -12.98 -12.74 12.72
CA GLY A 185 -13.13 -12.12 14.05
C GLY A 185 -14.28 -12.71 14.89
N MET A 186 -15.00 -13.70 14.35
CA MET A 186 -16.08 -14.45 14.97
C MET A 186 -16.15 -15.86 14.37
N THR A 187 -16.99 -16.75 14.91
CA THR A 187 -17.16 -18.09 14.34
C THR A 187 -17.86 -18.01 12.97
N PRO A 188 -17.59 -18.92 12.00
CA PRO A 188 -18.27 -18.93 10.71
C PRO A 188 -19.80 -18.97 10.80
N ASN A 189 -20.34 -19.66 11.83
CA ASN A 189 -21.76 -19.66 12.14
C ASN A 189 -22.24 -18.30 12.66
N ALA A 190 -21.50 -17.60 13.51
CA ALA A 190 -21.86 -16.24 13.94
C ALA A 190 -21.77 -15.21 12.79
N TYR A 191 -20.79 -15.38 11.90
CA TYR A 191 -20.62 -14.57 10.69
C TYR A 191 -21.78 -14.77 9.70
N ARG A 192 -22.18 -16.03 9.46
CA ARG A 192 -23.36 -16.37 8.64
C ARG A 192 -24.68 -16.02 9.33
N ALA A 193 -24.71 -16.15 10.65
CA ALA A 193 -25.80 -15.64 11.48
C ALA A 193 -25.78 -14.11 11.60
N GLY A 194 -24.90 -13.41 10.86
CA GLY A 194 -24.91 -11.97 10.62
C GLY A 194 -24.88 -11.05 11.83
N GLY A 195 -24.52 -11.58 13.01
CA GLY A 195 -24.62 -10.86 14.28
C GLY A 195 -26.06 -10.65 14.78
N PRO A 196 -26.22 -10.05 15.98
CA PRO A 196 -27.53 -9.61 16.46
C PRO A 196 -28.12 -8.55 15.51
N ARG A 197 -29.46 -8.49 15.39
CA ARG A 197 -30.14 -7.34 14.76
C ARG A 197 -29.89 -6.12 15.65
N GLU A 198 -28.92 -5.31 15.25
CA GLU A 198 -28.57 -4.07 15.95
C GLU A 198 -28.69 -2.90 14.98
N THR A 199 -28.94 -1.71 15.54
CA THR A 199 -28.91 -0.48 14.75
C THR A 199 -27.48 0.05 14.73
N ILE A 200 -26.95 0.28 13.54
CA ILE A 200 -25.66 0.92 13.35
C ILE A 200 -25.90 2.24 12.64
N ARG A 201 -25.52 3.32 13.33
CA ARG A 201 -25.54 4.64 12.73
C ARG A 201 -24.23 4.87 12.01
N PHE A 202 -24.29 5.38 10.79
CA PHE A 202 -23.09 5.66 10.00
C PHE A 202 -23.24 6.96 9.21
N ALA A 203 -22.09 7.53 8.87
CA ALA A 203 -21.98 8.68 7.99
C ALA A 203 -20.61 8.66 7.31
N ILE A 204 -20.51 9.36 6.19
CA ILE A 204 -19.29 9.47 5.40
C ILE A 204 -18.91 10.95 5.32
N GLY A 205 -17.71 11.29 5.78
CA GLY A 205 -17.09 12.60 5.62
C GLY A 205 -16.03 12.58 4.54
N GLN A 206 -15.60 13.75 4.11
CA GLN A 206 -14.45 13.92 3.20
C GLN A 206 -13.24 14.44 3.97
N SER A 207 -12.06 13.95 3.62
CA SER A 207 -10.76 14.36 4.16
C SER A 207 -9.76 14.55 3.02
N SER A 208 -8.59 15.10 3.32
CA SER A 208 -7.50 15.22 2.35
C SER A 208 -6.92 13.87 1.89
N LEU A 209 -7.24 12.76 2.57
CA LEU A 209 -6.86 11.39 2.16
C LEU A 209 -8.03 10.57 1.60
N GLY A 210 -9.11 11.23 1.22
CA GLY A 210 -10.30 10.63 0.64
C GLY A 210 -11.49 10.57 1.60
N ALA A 211 -12.46 9.73 1.26
CA ALA A 211 -13.66 9.49 2.05
C ALA A 211 -13.32 8.79 3.38
N VAL A 212 -13.97 9.22 4.45
CA VAL A 212 -13.88 8.64 5.80
C VAL A 212 -15.25 8.19 6.22
N LEU A 213 -15.44 6.88 6.33
CA LEU A 213 -16.67 6.30 6.88
C LEU A 213 -16.50 6.10 8.39
N VAL A 214 -17.49 6.55 9.16
CA VAL A 214 -17.59 6.28 10.60
C VAL A 214 -18.90 5.58 10.88
N ALA A 215 -18.85 4.50 11.66
CA ALA A 215 -20.03 3.78 12.11
C ALA A 215 -19.98 3.48 13.61
N ALA A 216 -21.12 3.59 14.29
CA ALA A 216 -21.25 3.31 15.71
C ALA A 216 -22.47 2.43 16.02
N SER A 217 -22.29 1.53 16.97
CA SER A 217 -23.36 0.82 17.66
C SER A 217 -23.78 1.61 18.90
N ALA A 218 -24.76 1.09 19.66
CA ALA A 218 -25.13 1.64 20.96
C ALA A 218 -23.97 1.66 22.00
N LYS A 219 -22.90 0.88 21.76
CA LYS A 219 -21.73 0.80 22.66
C LYS A 219 -20.62 1.79 22.32
N GLY A 220 -20.63 2.36 21.10
CA GLY A 220 -19.57 3.23 20.61
C GLY A 220 -19.19 2.95 19.15
N VAL A 221 -18.11 3.58 18.71
CA VAL A 221 -17.60 3.50 17.34
C VAL A 221 -17.09 2.09 17.06
N CYS A 222 -17.74 1.42 16.11
CA CYS A 222 -17.43 0.05 15.72
C CYS A 222 -16.68 -0.03 14.39
N ALA A 223 -16.72 1.03 13.57
CA ALA A 223 -15.94 1.13 12.34
C ALA A 223 -15.44 2.55 12.04
N ILE A 224 -14.18 2.65 11.62
CA ILE A 224 -13.62 3.84 10.94
C ILE A 224 -12.78 3.33 9.76
N SER A 225 -13.14 3.78 8.56
CA SER A 225 -12.56 3.32 7.30
C SER A 225 -12.20 4.48 6.39
N LEU A 226 -11.12 4.34 5.61
CA LEU A 226 -10.67 5.36 4.64
C LEU A 226 -10.65 4.79 3.23
N GLY A 227 -11.06 5.56 2.23
CA GLY A 227 -11.00 5.10 0.85
C GLY A 227 -11.24 6.22 -0.14
N ASP A 228 -11.08 5.91 -1.42
CA ASP A 228 -11.35 6.86 -2.50
C ASP A 228 -12.83 6.83 -2.89
N ASP A 229 -13.46 5.65 -2.88
CA ASP A 229 -14.88 5.46 -3.20
C ASP A 229 -15.75 5.29 -1.93
N PRO A 230 -16.63 6.27 -1.61
CA PRO A 230 -17.60 6.16 -0.54
C PRO A 230 -18.49 4.91 -0.61
N GLU A 231 -18.85 4.46 -1.81
CA GLU A 231 -19.72 3.31 -1.98
C GLU A 231 -19.02 2.00 -1.62
N GLU A 232 -17.72 1.87 -1.91
CA GLU A 232 -16.92 0.72 -1.47
C GLU A 232 -16.86 0.65 0.06
N LEU A 233 -16.71 1.79 0.73
CA LEU A 233 -16.73 1.86 2.20
C LEU A 233 -18.08 1.42 2.76
N LEU A 234 -19.18 1.88 2.16
CA LEU A 234 -20.53 1.47 2.57
C LEU A 234 -20.77 -0.02 2.35
N ARG A 235 -20.33 -0.57 1.21
CA ARG A 235 -20.39 -2.01 0.91
C ARG A 235 -19.59 -2.81 1.94
N ASP A 236 -18.38 -2.39 2.30
CA ASP A 236 -17.59 -3.06 3.34
C ASP A 236 -18.27 -3.00 4.73
N LEU A 237 -18.91 -1.89 5.07
CA LEU A 237 -19.70 -1.76 6.30
C LEU A 237 -20.90 -2.74 6.30
N GLN A 238 -21.66 -2.81 5.21
CA GLN A 238 -22.77 -3.75 5.03
C GLN A 238 -22.29 -5.20 5.15
N ASP A 239 -21.14 -5.51 4.54
CA ASP A 239 -20.53 -6.84 4.56
C ASP A 239 -20.08 -7.26 5.96
N ARG A 240 -19.66 -6.29 6.77
CA ARG A 240 -19.23 -6.49 8.14
C ARG A 240 -20.41 -6.64 9.11
N PHE A 241 -21.54 -5.99 8.82
CA PHE A 241 -22.74 -6.01 9.66
C PHE A 241 -24.01 -6.37 8.85
N PRO A 242 -24.08 -7.59 8.28
CA PRO A 242 -25.09 -7.94 7.27
C PRO A 242 -26.53 -8.05 7.80
N ARG A 243 -26.74 -8.08 9.12
CA ARG A 243 -28.08 -8.02 9.74
C ARG A 243 -28.34 -6.74 10.53
N ALA A 244 -27.41 -5.79 10.50
CA ALA A 244 -27.64 -4.51 11.16
C ALA A 244 -28.61 -3.65 10.35
N SER A 245 -29.44 -2.88 11.05
CA SER A 245 -30.16 -1.77 10.44
C SER A 245 -29.19 -0.59 10.33
N LEU A 246 -28.74 -0.31 9.12
CA LEU A 246 -27.86 0.83 8.86
C LEU A 246 -28.72 2.09 8.71
N ILE A 247 -28.51 3.05 9.61
CA ILE A 247 -29.22 4.33 9.59
C ILE A 247 -28.23 5.48 9.41
N GLY A 248 -28.65 6.55 8.73
CA GLY A 248 -27.85 7.75 8.56
C GLY A 248 -27.54 8.44 9.89
N GLY A 249 -26.41 9.13 9.93
CA GLY A 249 -26.04 10.04 11.01
C GLY A 249 -27.09 11.12 11.24
N ASP A 250 -27.34 11.46 12.50
CA ASP A 250 -28.03 12.70 12.88
C ASP A 250 -26.98 13.78 13.23
N GLU A 251 -27.44 14.99 13.53
CA GLU A 251 -26.58 16.13 13.90
C GLU A 251 -25.64 15.79 15.06
N SER A 252 -26.12 15.01 16.04
CA SER A 252 -25.31 14.56 17.18
C SER A 252 -24.19 13.57 16.77
N PHE A 253 -24.35 12.89 15.64
CA PHE A 253 -23.38 11.96 15.08
C PHE A 253 -22.32 12.65 14.22
N GLU A 254 -22.58 13.87 13.74
CA GLU A 254 -21.61 14.62 12.94
C GLU A 254 -20.30 14.87 13.71
N ARG A 255 -20.36 15.03 15.05
CA ARG A 255 -19.16 15.12 15.90
C ARG A 255 -18.23 13.90 15.79
N TYR A 256 -18.79 12.70 15.52
CA TYR A 256 -18.01 11.47 15.37
C TYR A 256 -17.25 11.49 14.04
N VAL A 257 -17.93 11.94 12.98
CA VAL A 257 -17.34 12.11 11.66
C VAL A 257 -16.27 13.20 11.69
N ALA A 258 -16.58 14.36 12.28
CA ALA A 258 -15.65 15.47 12.42
C ALA A 258 -14.40 15.07 13.21
N ALA A 259 -14.55 14.30 14.29
CA ALA A 259 -13.41 13.78 15.04
C ALA A 259 -12.54 12.85 14.17
N ALA A 260 -13.14 11.90 13.45
CA ALA A 260 -12.39 10.98 12.59
C ALA A 260 -11.70 11.68 11.40
N VAL A 261 -12.40 12.61 10.73
CA VAL A 261 -11.81 13.46 9.67
C VAL A 261 -10.69 14.32 10.25
N GLY A 262 -10.89 14.90 11.44
CA GLY A 262 -9.87 15.66 12.16
C GLY A 262 -8.60 14.85 12.41
N MET A 263 -8.71 13.54 12.69
CA MET A 263 -7.54 12.66 12.82
C MET A 263 -6.81 12.39 11.51
N VAL A 264 -7.46 12.56 10.36
CA VAL A 264 -6.74 12.51 9.08
C VAL A 264 -5.85 13.74 8.95
N GLU A 265 -6.40 14.91 9.25
CA GLU A 265 -5.69 16.19 9.12
C GLU A 265 -4.65 16.40 10.22
N ARG A 266 -4.95 15.93 11.44
CA ARG A 266 -4.10 16.02 12.63
C ARG A 266 -4.07 14.67 13.34
N PRO A 267 -3.28 13.69 12.87
CA PRO A 267 -3.28 12.34 13.44
C PRO A 267 -2.74 12.25 14.87
N GLN A 268 -2.14 13.33 15.38
CA GLN A 268 -1.77 13.51 16.78
C GLN A 268 -2.95 13.80 17.72
N SER A 269 -4.12 14.17 17.19
CA SER A 269 -5.31 14.45 18.01
C SER A 269 -5.83 13.19 18.70
N SER A 270 -6.29 13.35 19.96
CA SER A 270 -6.94 12.26 20.70
C SER A 270 -8.30 11.93 20.11
N PHE A 271 -8.65 10.64 20.11
CA PHE A 271 -9.99 10.16 19.81
C PHE A 271 -10.65 9.69 21.11
N GLU A 272 -11.49 10.54 21.69
CA GLU A 272 -12.05 10.34 23.04
C GLU A 272 -13.42 9.66 23.05
N LEU A 273 -13.93 9.29 21.88
CA LEU A 273 -15.22 8.63 21.75
C LEU A 273 -15.12 7.15 22.12
N PRO A 274 -16.15 6.56 22.77
CA PRO A 274 -16.16 5.14 23.11
C PRO A 274 -15.97 4.25 21.88
N LEU A 275 -15.18 3.19 22.02
CA LEU A 275 -14.90 2.24 20.93
C LEU A 275 -15.58 0.88 21.21
N ASP A 276 -16.33 0.37 20.23
CA ASP A 276 -16.90 -0.98 20.22
C ASP A 276 -16.02 -1.89 19.34
N MET A 277 -14.83 -2.23 19.85
CA MET A 277 -13.85 -3.04 19.13
C MET A 277 -14.17 -4.53 19.25
N ARG A 278 -14.66 -5.12 18.14
CA ARG A 278 -15.03 -6.53 18.07
C ARG A 278 -13.92 -7.33 17.39
N GLY A 279 -13.29 -8.22 18.16
CA GLY A 279 -12.22 -9.09 17.69
C GLY A 279 -11.84 -10.15 18.71
N THR A 280 -10.92 -11.03 18.34
CA THR A 280 -10.39 -12.07 19.25
C THR A 280 -9.65 -11.45 20.43
N ALA A 281 -9.50 -12.18 21.53
CA ALA A 281 -8.71 -11.71 22.68
C ALA A 281 -7.27 -11.31 22.29
N PHE A 282 -6.67 -12.02 21.31
CA PHE A 282 -5.37 -11.64 20.76
C PHE A 282 -5.42 -10.30 20.01
N GLN A 283 -6.41 -10.10 19.14
CA GLN A 283 -6.58 -8.85 18.40
C GLN A 283 -6.82 -7.66 19.34
N GLN A 284 -7.67 -7.83 20.36
CA GLN A 284 -7.94 -6.78 21.34
C GLN A 284 -6.67 -6.35 22.09
N ARG A 285 -5.82 -7.32 22.48
CA ARG A 285 -4.52 -7.02 23.12
C ARG A 285 -3.57 -6.30 22.17
N VAL A 286 -3.54 -6.67 20.90
CA VAL A 286 -2.76 -5.94 19.88
C VAL A 286 -3.27 -4.51 19.76
N TRP A 287 -4.57 -4.31 19.53
CA TRP A 287 -5.14 -2.97 19.35
C TRP A 287 -4.98 -2.08 20.58
N ALA A 288 -5.05 -2.64 21.79
CA ALA A 288 -4.70 -1.92 23.02
C ALA A 288 -3.23 -1.45 22.98
N ALA A 289 -2.28 -2.33 22.68
CA ALA A 289 -0.87 -1.98 22.55
C ALA A 289 -0.58 -0.97 21.41
N LEU A 290 -1.41 -0.94 20.36
CA LEU A 290 -1.28 0.07 19.30
C LEU A 290 -1.66 1.47 19.80
N ARG A 291 -2.69 1.58 20.64
CA ARG A 291 -3.15 2.87 21.19
C ARG A 291 -2.13 3.49 22.16
N GLU A 292 -1.22 2.69 22.70
CA GLU A 292 -0.12 3.14 23.55
C GLU A 292 1.05 3.73 22.77
N ILE A 293 1.09 3.63 21.44
CA ILE A 293 2.16 4.21 20.63
C ILE A 293 1.90 5.72 20.50
N PRO A 294 2.78 6.60 21.01
CA PRO A 294 2.59 8.06 20.93
C PRO A 294 2.56 8.54 19.47
N ALA A 295 1.92 9.69 19.24
CA ALA A 295 2.00 10.35 17.94
C ALA A 295 3.44 10.77 17.62
N GLY A 296 3.87 10.56 16.38
CA GLY A 296 5.24 10.84 15.94
C GLY A 296 6.23 9.71 16.23
N GLU A 297 5.83 8.72 17.02
CA GLU A 297 6.59 7.51 17.28
C GLU A 297 6.13 6.34 16.41
N THR A 298 7.04 5.37 16.22
CA THR A 298 6.73 4.12 15.52
C THR A 298 7.18 2.92 16.32
N ALA A 299 6.51 1.80 16.13
CA ALA A 299 6.90 0.52 16.70
C ALA A 299 6.94 -0.56 15.61
N SER A 300 7.82 -1.53 15.76
CA SER A 300 7.88 -2.69 14.88
C SER A 300 6.85 -3.76 15.29
N TYR A 301 6.44 -4.59 14.34
CA TYR A 301 5.60 -5.77 14.65
C TYR A 301 6.20 -6.68 15.73
N ALA A 302 7.54 -6.77 15.80
CA ALA A 302 8.24 -7.55 16.82
C ALA A 302 8.19 -6.88 18.20
N GLU A 303 8.24 -5.55 18.27
CA GLU A 303 8.05 -4.81 19.52
C GLU A 303 6.64 -4.96 20.06
N ILE A 304 5.61 -4.84 19.21
CA ILE A 304 4.23 -5.08 19.62
C ILE A 304 4.06 -6.50 20.11
N ALA A 305 4.61 -7.50 19.40
CA ALA A 305 4.58 -8.90 19.83
C ALA A 305 5.22 -9.12 21.22
N ARG A 306 6.31 -8.40 21.54
CA ARG A 306 6.93 -8.41 22.87
C ARG A 306 6.05 -7.73 23.92
N ARG A 307 5.49 -6.55 23.63
CA ARG A 307 4.61 -5.80 24.55
C ARG A 307 3.40 -6.63 24.96
N ILE A 308 2.82 -7.40 24.05
CA ILE A 308 1.70 -8.30 24.35
C ILE A 308 2.14 -9.68 24.88
N GLY A 309 3.38 -9.86 25.33
CA GLY A 309 3.85 -11.13 25.90
C GLY A 309 3.82 -12.32 24.93
N ALA A 310 3.83 -12.07 23.62
CA ALA A 310 3.79 -13.09 22.57
C ALA A 310 4.93 -12.90 21.55
N PRO A 311 6.22 -12.96 21.97
CA PRO A 311 7.36 -12.52 21.17
C PRO A 311 7.53 -13.25 19.83
N LYS A 312 7.03 -14.48 19.70
CA LYS A 312 7.08 -15.28 18.47
C LYS A 312 5.93 -14.98 17.49
N ALA A 313 4.99 -14.11 17.87
CA ALA A 313 3.73 -13.89 17.15
C ALA A 313 3.77 -12.72 16.15
N THR A 314 4.95 -12.30 15.66
CA THR A 314 5.13 -11.14 14.76
C THR A 314 4.19 -11.16 13.54
N LEU A 315 4.02 -12.32 12.90
CA LEU A 315 3.10 -12.46 11.75
C LEU A 315 1.62 -12.33 12.16
N ALA A 316 1.25 -12.85 13.34
CA ALA A 316 -0.11 -12.74 13.85
C ALA A 316 -0.44 -11.30 14.25
N VAL A 317 0.53 -10.56 14.80
CA VAL A 317 0.40 -9.12 15.07
C VAL A 317 0.17 -8.34 13.78
N ALA A 318 0.93 -8.61 12.71
CA ALA A 318 0.70 -7.97 11.41
C ALA A 318 -0.72 -8.24 10.88
N GLY A 319 -1.21 -9.47 11.05
CA GLY A 319 -2.59 -9.82 10.73
C GLY A 319 -3.63 -9.06 11.57
N ALA A 320 -3.38 -8.85 12.85
CA ALA A 320 -4.26 -8.08 13.74
C ALA A 320 -4.25 -6.57 13.43
N CYS A 321 -3.10 -6.00 13.06
CA CYS A 321 -3.01 -4.61 12.57
C CYS A 321 -3.82 -4.40 11.29
N ALA A 322 -3.76 -5.37 10.35
CA ALA A 322 -4.54 -5.32 9.11
C ALA A 322 -6.05 -5.53 9.34
N ALA A 323 -6.44 -6.15 10.45
CA ALA A 323 -7.82 -6.37 10.83
C ALA A 323 -8.39 -5.26 11.73
N ASN A 324 -7.68 -4.13 11.86
CA ASN A 324 -8.09 -3.02 12.71
C ASN A 324 -9.45 -2.44 12.26
N PRO A 325 -10.49 -2.53 13.10
CA PRO A 325 -11.83 -2.10 12.71
C PRO A 325 -12.03 -0.59 12.76
N VAL A 326 -11.23 0.15 13.53
CA VAL A 326 -11.40 1.58 13.82
C VAL A 326 -10.10 2.31 13.51
N SER A 327 -9.80 2.42 12.21
CA SER A 327 -8.58 3.08 11.75
C SER A 327 -8.51 4.53 12.21
N LEU A 328 -7.29 5.08 12.29
CA LEU A 328 -6.99 6.38 12.94
C LEU A 328 -7.10 6.31 14.46
N ALA A 329 -8.28 6.00 15.01
CA ALA A 329 -8.50 5.88 16.46
C ALA A 329 -7.64 4.79 17.11
N VAL A 330 -7.46 3.67 16.42
CA VAL A 330 -6.40 2.69 16.70
C VAL A 330 -5.29 2.91 15.65
N PRO A 331 -4.11 3.43 16.04
CA PRO A 331 -3.14 3.99 15.10
C PRO A 331 -2.24 2.90 14.49
N CYS A 332 -2.82 1.99 13.72
CA CYS A 332 -2.07 0.90 13.07
C CYS A 332 -1.09 1.38 12.00
N HIS A 333 -1.19 2.64 11.55
CA HIS A 333 -0.20 3.29 10.67
C HIS A 333 1.14 3.53 11.36
N ARG A 334 1.18 3.59 12.70
CA ARG A 334 2.43 3.72 13.50
C ARG A 334 3.25 2.44 13.58
N VAL A 335 2.72 1.31 13.10
CA VAL A 335 3.44 0.02 13.11
C VAL A 335 4.22 -0.17 11.82
N VAL A 336 5.55 -0.31 11.90
CA VAL A 336 6.45 -0.45 10.75
C VAL A 336 7.23 -1.76 10.81
N ARG A 337 8.06 -2.02 9.80
CA ARG A 337 9.01 -3.15 9.87
C ARG A 337 10.18 -2.79 10.79
N SER A 338 10.90 -3.82 11.27
CA SER A 338 12.08 -3.62 12.12
C SER A 338 13.23 -2.88 11.41
N ASP A 339 13.23 -2.83 10.08
CA ASP A 339 14.17 -2.04 9.27
C ASP A 339 13.66 -0.59 9.02
N GLY A 340 12.57 -0.17 9.67
CA GLY A 340 11.94 1.13 9.49
C GLY A 340 11.14 1.28 8.19
N ALA A 341 11.17 0.27 7.30
CA ALA A 341 10.45 0.35 6.04
C ALA A 341 8.93 0.29 6.26
N LEU A 342 8.21 1.15 5.52
CA LEU A 342 6.77 1.07 5.45
C LEU A 342 6.37 -0.20 4.70
N SER A 343 5.54 -1.02 5.34
CA SER A 343 4.91 -2.17 4.68
C SER A 343 3.56 -2.40 5.32
N GLY A 344 2.61 -2.87 4.51
CA GLY A 344 1.28 -3.24 4.97
C GLY A 344 0.50 -2.07 5.56
N TYR A 345 -0.55 -1.65 4.86
CA TYR A 345 -1.61 -0.82 5.40
C TYR A 345 -2.87 -1.14 4.62
N TYR A 346 -3.98 -1.41 5.31
CA TYR A 346 -5.21 -1.84 4.65
C TYR A 346 -5.70 -0.79 3.65
N TRP A 347 -5.51 0.50 3.95
CA TRP A 347 -5.94 1.63 3.12
C TRP A 347 -4.85 2.18 2.17
N GLY A 348 -3.74 1.46 2.00
CA GLY A 348 -2.65 1.82 1.10
C GLY A 348 -1.45 2.53 1.74
N ILE A 349 -0.25 2.24 1.22
CA ILE A 349 1.02 2.70 1.82
C ILE A 349 1.17 4.23 1.75
N GLU A 350 0.64 4.87 0.71
CA GLU A 350 0.69 6.33 0.57
C GLU A 350 -0.04 7.04 1.72
N ARG A 351 -1.25 6.60 2.08
CA ARG A 351 -1.97 7.12 3.25
C ARG A 351 -1.18 6.93 4.55
N LYS A 352 -0.58 5.76 4.74
CA LYS A 352 0.26 5.48 5.91
C LYS A 352 1.47 6.41 5.99
N ARG A 353 2.14 6.66 4.87
CA ARG A 353 3.27 7.60 4.80
C ARG A 353 2.84 9.00 5.18
N GLU A 354 1.77 9.49 4.57
CA GLU A 354 1.27 10.84 4.79
C GLU A 354 0.82 11.06 6.26
N LEU A 355 0.12 10.09 6.86
CA LEU A 355 -0.24 10.15 8.28
C LEU A 355 1.00 10.24 9.18
N LEU A 356 2.04 9.44 8.92
CA LEU A 356 3.29 9.50 9.68
C LEU A 356 4.05 10.81 9.48
N GLU A 357 4.00 11.38 8.27
CA GLU A 357 4.61 12.68 7.98
C GLU A 357 3.89 13.83 8.70
N ARG A 358 2.55 13.79 8.77
CA ARG A 358 1.76 14.77 9.53
C ARG A 358 2.03 14.72 11.02
N GLU A 359 2.19 13.53 11.59
CA GLU A 359 2.54 13.38 13.01
C GLU A 359 3.93 13.93 13.37
N ARG A 360 4.83 14.07 12.38
CA ARG A 360 6.16 14.68 12.56
C ARG A 360 6.12 16.20 12.48
N LYS A 361 5.05 16.78 11.94
CA LYS A 361 4.86 18.23 11.86
C LYS A 361 4.14 18.68 13.14
N PRO A 362 4.69 19.67 13.87
CA PRO A 362 4.11 20.14 15.13
C PRO A 362 2.72 20.74 14.97
#